data_AF-A0A285L7C6-F1
#
_entry.id   AF-A0A285L7C6-F1
#
_cell.length_a   1.000
_cell.length_b   1.000
_cell.length_c   1.000
_cell.angle_alpha   90.00
_cell.angle_beta   90.00
_cell.angle_gamma   90.00
#
_symmetry.space_group_name_H-M   'P 1'
#
loop_
_entity.id
_entity.type
_entity.pdbx_description
1 polymer ?
#
loop_
_entity_poly.entity_id
_entity_poly.type
_entity_poly.pdbx_seq_one_letter_code
_entity_poly.pdbx_strand_id
1 'polypeptide(L)' 'MADHHFAYDLTLDEVRRRSAVVAALGDNWDPIAVLAEEELAYDMLYSNLDDEQQRIYEELVQAGVLPDRAPRRVAD' A
#
# COMPACT_ATOMS: atom_id res chain seq x y z
N MET A 1 24.18 -42.27 9.23
CA MET A 1 23.40 -41.07 9.60
C MET A 1 22.35 -40.90 8.51
N ALA A 2 21.07 -40.89 8.85
CA ALA A 2 20.02 -40.75 7.85
C ALA A 2 20.02 -39.30 7.36
N ASP A 3 20.17 -39.11 6.06
CA ASP A 3 20.11 -37.80 5.43
C ASP A 3 18.65 -37.34 5.40
N HIS A 4 18.31 -36.30 6.17
CA HIS A 4 16.95 -35.77 6.24
C HIS A 4 16.82 -34.64 5.22
N HIS A 5 16.30 -34.98 4.04
CA HIS A 5 16.00 -34.00 3.00
C HIS A 5 14.73 -33.22 3.37
N PHE A 6 14.91 -32.01 3.90
CA PHE A 6 13.81 -31.08 4.15
C PHE A 6 13.46 -30.32 2.87
N ALA A 7 12.22 -30.46 2.41
CA ALA A 7 11.65 -29.64 1.35
C ALA A 7 10.56 -28.74 1.95
N TYR A 8 10.70 -27.42 1.78
CA TYR A 8 9.70 -26.44 2.19
C TYR A 8 8.78 -26.12 1.03
N ASP A 9 7.47 -26.26 1.24
CA ASP A 9 6.47 -25.75 0.32
C ASP A 9 6.14 -24.30 0.69
N LEU A 10 6.88 -23.37 0.07
CA LEU A 10 6.68 -21.93 0.27
C LEU A 10 5.30 -21.45 -0.18
N THR A 11 4.65 -22.16 -1.09
CA THR A 11 3.30 -21.78 -1.56
C THR A 11 2.28 -22.11 -0.47
N LEU A 12 2.37 -23.29 0.12
CA LEU A 12 1.53 -23.69 1.24
C LEU A 12 1.75 -22.77 2.46
N ASP A 13 3.00 -22.46 2.76
CA ASP A 13 3.33 -21.60 3.90
C ASP A 13 2.90 -20.15 3.67
N GLU A 14 2.97 -19.64 2.44
CA GLU A 14 2.44 -18.30 2.11
C GLU A 14 0.92 -18.24 2.24
N VAL A 15 0.20 -19.28 1.83
CA VAL A 15 -1.26 -19.37 2.03
C VAL A 15 -1.58 -19.33 3.52
N ARG A 16 -0.87 -20.11 4.35
CA ARG A 16 -1.05 -20.09 5.82
C ARG A 16 -0.81 -18.72 6.42
N ARG A 17 0.28 -18.04 6.00
CA ARG A 17 0.60 -16.69 6.47
C ARG A 17 -0.51 -15.70 6.11
N ARG A 18 -0.98 -15.71 4.86
CA ARG A 18 -2.08 -14.83 4.41
C ARG A 18 -3.38 -15.11 5.17
N SER A 19 -3.74 -16.37 5.35
CA SER A 19 -4.92 -16.75 6.14
C SER A 19 -4.84 -16.25 7.58
N ALA A 20 -3.68 -16.38 8.23
CA ALA A 20 -3.47 -15.87 9.59
C ALA A 20 -3.58 -14.33 9.65
N VAL A 21 -3.07 -13.62 8.66
CA VAL A 21 -3.20 -12.15 8.56
C VAL A 21 -4.66 -11.74 8.42
N VAL A 22 -5.41 -12.35 7.49
CA VAL A 22 -6.84 -12.03 7.29
C VAL A 22 -7.64 -12.33 8.54
N ALA A 23 -7.38 -13.45 9.21
CA ALA A 23 -8.03 -13.79 10.47
C ALA A 23 -7.73 -12.77 11.59
N ALA A 24 -6.53 -12.19 11.64
CA ALA A 24 -6.15 -11.19 12.63
C ALA A 24 -6.81 -9.82 12.40
N LEU A 25 -7.19 -9.50 11.16
CA LEU A 25 -7.91 -8.25 10.83
C LEU A 25 -9.36 -8.28 11.33
N GLY A 26 -9.94 -9.47 11.49
CA GLY A 26 -11.27 -9.69 12.06
C GLY A 26 -12.42 -9.54 11.07
N ASP A 27 -13.59 -10.03 11.46
CA ASP A 27 -14.77 -10.17 10.59
C ASP A 27 -15.36 -8.83 10.11
N ASN A 28 -15.06 -7.74 10.80
CA ASN A 28 -15.55 -6.41 10.47
C ASN A 28 -14.59 -5.63 9.56
N TRP A 29 -13.47 -6.23 9.16
CA TRP A 29 -12.52 -5.57 8.27
C TRP A 29 -13.08 -5.47 6.85
N ASP A 30 -13.29 -4.23 6.39
CA ASP A 30 -13.66 -3.92 5.01
C ASP A 30 -12.40 -3.47 4.24
N PRO A 31 -11.81 -4.34 3.40
CA PRO A 31 -10.60 -4.01 2.65
C PRO A 31 -10.82 -2.87 1.65
N ILE A 32 -12.05 -2.68 1.16
CA ILE A 32 -12.37 -1.61 0.20
C ILE A 32 -12.43 -0.27 0.92
N ALA A 33 -13.06 -0.22 2.10
CA ALA A 33 -13.08 0.98 2.93
C ALA A 33 -11.66 1.39 3.37
N VAL A 34 -10.85 0.43 3.84
CA VAL A 34 -9.47 0.71 4.25
C VAL A 34 -8.62 1.22 3.07
N LEU A 35 -8.76 0.65 1.87
CA LEU A 35 -8.05 1.15 0.70
C LEU A 35 -8.48 2.58 0.33
N ALA A 36 -9.78 2.89 0.43
CA ALA A 36 -10.27 4.25 0.17
C ALA A 36 -9.76 5.27 1.21
N GLU A 37 -9.67 4.87 2.48
CA GLU A 37 -9.11 5.68 3.55
C GLU A 37 -7.60 5.91 3.37
N GLU A 38 -6.85 4.88 2.96
CA GLU A 38 -5.43 5.02 2.64
C GLU A 38 -5.21 6.01 1.49
N GLU A 39 -6.00 5.91 0.42
CA GLU A 39 -5.94 6.87 -0.70
C GLU A 39 -6.24 8.30 -0.25
N LEU A 40 -7.23 8.50 0.61
CA LEU A 40 -7.54 9.80 1.20
C LEU A 40 -6.38 10.33 2.07
N ALA A 41 -5.77 9.46 2.89
CA ALA A 41 -4.63 9.82 3.72
C ALA A 41 -3.41 10.23 2.88
N TYR A 42 -3.17 9.55 1.76
CA TYR A 42 -2.14 9.94 0.80
C TYR A 42 -2.42 11.30 0.15
N ASP A 43 -3.67 11.56 -0.27
CA ASP A 43 -4.08 12.86 -0.80
C ASP A 43 -3.85 13.98 0.22
N MET A 44 -4.09 13.70 1.51
CA MET A 44 -3.83 14.63 2.61
C MET A 44 -2.34 14.89 2.86
N LEU A 45 -1.46 13.89 2.67
CA LEU A 45 -0.02 14.00 2.93
C LEU A 45 0.66 15.10 2.10
N TYR A 46 0.18 15.30 0.87
CA TYR A 46 0.66 16.34 -0.05
C TYR A 46 -0.38 17.46 -0.24
N SER A 47 -1.30 17.59 0.72
CA SER A 47 -2.23 18.73 0.76
C SER A 47 -1.53 19.95 1.36
N ASN A 48 -1.92 21.14 0.90
CA ASN A 48 -1.45 22.43 1.43
C ASN A 48 0.08 22.63 1.35
N LEU A 49 0.71 22.10 0.30
CA LEU A 49 2.11 22.41 0.00
C LEU A 49 2.25 23.88 -0.34
N ASP A 50 3.31 24.50 0.15
CA ASP A 50 3.74 25.80 -0.34
C ASP A 50 4.37 25.70 -1.74
N ASP A 51 4.67 26.84 -2.36
CA ASP A 51 5.18 26.90 -3.74
C ASP A 51 6.51 26.13 -3.91
N GLU A 52 7.38 26.13 -2.90
CA GLU A 52 8.65 25.43 -2.97
C GLU A 52 8.45 23.91 -2.82
N GLN A 53 7.61 23.52 -1.87
CA GLN A 53 7.23 22.13 -1.63
C GLN A 53 6.50 21.53 -2.84
N GLN A 54 5.60 22.28 -3.46
CA GLN A 54 4.87 21.87 -4.66
C GLN A 54 5.84 21.61 -5.83
N ARG A 55 6.82 22.50 -6.03
CA ARG A 55 7.85 22.32 -7.06
C ARG A 55 8.67 21.04 -6.82
N ILE A 56 9.05 20.77 -5.58
CA ILE A 56 9.81 19.55 -5.21
C ILE A 56 8.93 18.31 -5.44
N TYR A 57 7.66 18.35 -5.05
CA TYR A 57 6.72 17.26 -5.27
C TYR A 57 6.62 16.91 -6.76
N GLU A 58 6.46 17.91 -7.63
CA GLU A 58 6.41 17.72 -9.09
C GLU A 58 7.70 17.13 -9.65
N GLU A 59 8.87 17.58 -9.18
CA GLU A 59 10.18 17.05 -9.56
C GLU A 59 10.31 15.56 -9.18
N LEU A 60 9.86 15.19 -7.98
CA LEU A 60 9.89 13.81 -7.50
C LEU A 60 8.93 12.90 -8.26
N VAL A 61 7.76 13.40 -8.65
CA VAL A 61 6.81 12.68 -9.52
C VAL A 61 7.44 12.48 -10.91
N GLN A 62 8.02 13.53 -11.50
CA GLN A 62 8.68 13.43 -12.81
C GLN A 62 9.86 12.47 -12.80
N ALA A 63 10.61 12.41 -11.70
CA ALA A 63 11.72 11.49 -11.51
C ALA A 63 11.27 10.04 -11.22
N GLY A 64 9.97 9.79 -11.01
CA GLY A 64 9.42 8.49 -10.66
C GLY A 64 9.73 8.05 -9.22
N VAL A 65 10.17 8.98 -8.36
CA VAL A 65 10.37 8.73 -6.93
C VAL A 65 9.03 8.69 -6.22
N LEU A 66 8.12 9.59 -6.60
CA LEU A 66 6.72 9.57 -6.18
C LEU A 66 5.83 9.06 -7.31
N PRO A 67 4.73 8.35 -6.99
CA PRO A 67 3.79 7.88 -7.99
C PRO A 67 3.07 9.05 -8.67
N ASP A 68 2.91 8.99 -9.99
CA ASP A 68 2.05 9.92 -10.73
C ASP A 68 0.58 9.58 -10.47
N ARG A 69 0.00 10.26 -9.48
CA ARG A 69 -1.42 10.20 -9.17
C ARG A 69 -2.05 11.47 -9.71
N ALA A 70 -2.77 11.35 -10.83
CA ALA A 70 -3.58 12.46 -11.31
C ALA A 70 -4.47 12.92 -10.14
N PRO A 71 -4.45 14.21 -9.74
CA PRO A 71 -5.33 14.68 -8.69
C PRO A 71 -6.74 14.33 -9.12
N ARG A 72 -7.44 13.56 -8.31
CA ARG A 72 -8.88 13.33 -8.47
C ARG A 72 -9.52 14.70 -8.32
N ARG A 73 -9.62 15.47 -9.40
CA ARG A 73 -10.31 16.75 -9.41
C ARG A 73 -11.74 16.44 -9.03
N VAL A 74 -12.08 16.71 -7.78
CA VAL A 74 -13.47 16.87 -7.39
C VAL A 74 -13.95 18.07 -8.22
N ALA A 75 -14.71 17.76 -9.28
CA ALA A 75 -15.47 18.78 -9.97
C ALA A 75 -16.55 19.25 -8.98
N ASP A 76 -16.55 20.55 -8.73
CA ASP A 76 -17.53 21.29 -7.93
C ASP A 76 -18.95 21.15 -8.53
#